data_AF-A0A557XEF7-F1
#
_entry.id   AF-A0A557XEF7-F1
#
_cell.length_a   1.000
_cell.length_b   1.000
_cell.length_c   1.000
_cell.angle_alpha   90.00
_cell.angle_beta   90.00
_cell.angle_gamma   90.00
#
_symmetry.space_group_name_H-M   'P 1'
#
loop_
_entity.id
_entity.type
_entity.pdbx_description
1 polymer ?
#
loop_
_entity_poly.entity_id
_entity_poly.type
_entity_poly.pdbx_seq_one_letter_code
_entity_poly.pdbx_strand_id
1 'polypeptide(L)'
;MLMRTDPFRDLDRFTQQVFGTAARPAVMPMDAWRDGENFVVEFDLPGIDADSLDIDIERNVVTVRAERPALDPNREMLATERPRGVFSRQLVLGENLDTDKIEAAYREGVLRLHIPVAEKAKPRKISVDRGGHTAINDSAVKREVIDA
;
A
#
# COMPACT_ATOMS: atom_id res chain seq x y z
N MET A 1 36.95 -12.03 -17.68
CA MET A 1 36.36 -12.83 -18.78
C MET A 1 35.17 -13.59 -18.18
N LEU A 2 33.98 -13.02 -18.26
CA LEU A 2 32.76 -13.67 -17.76
C LEU A 2 32.28 -14.64 -18.85
N MET A 3 32.38 -15.93 -18.55
CA MET A 3 31.99 -17.00 -19.46
C MET A 3 30.49 -16.95 -19.71
N ARG A 4 30.13 -16.88 -21.00
CA ARG A 4 28.79 -17.12 -21.53
C ARG A 4 28.60 -18.62 -21.68
N THR A 5 27.63 -19.16 -20.96
CA THR A 5 26.91 -20.35 -21.40
C THR A 5 25.46 -20.10 -21.05
N ASP A 6 24.64 -19.72 -22.03
CA ASP A 6 23.20 -19.85 -21.84
C ASP A 6 22.55 -20.29 -23.17
N PRO A 7 22.14 -21.57 -23.29
CA PRO A 7 21.62 -22.18 -24.51
C PRO A 7 20.18 -21.78 -24.85
N PHE A 8 19.64 -20.74 -24.21
CA PHE A 8 18.25 -20.30 -24.36
C PHE A 8 18.06 -19.03 -25.19
N ARG A 9 19.13 -18.52 -25.82
CA ARG A 9 19.08 -17.28 -26.63
C ARG A 9 18.13 -17.32 -27.83
N ASP A 10 17.72 -18.50 -28.28
CA ASP A 10 16.77 -18.64 -29.39
C ASP A 10 15.30 -18.61 -28.94
N LEU A 11 15.00 -18.79 -27.64
CA LEU A 11 13.65 -18.59 -27.10
C LEU A 11 13.36 -17.09 -26.87
N ASP A 12 14.41 -16.28 -26.71
CA ASP A 12 14.31 -14.84 -26.40
C ASP A 12 13.77 -13.96 -27.52
N ARG A 13 13.78 -14.42 -28.79
CA ARG A 13 13.13 -13.66 -29.87
C ARG A 13 11.60 -13.77 -29.86
N PHE A 14 11.02 -14.73 -29.13
CA PHE A 14 9.57 -14.83 -28.94
C PHE A 14 9.12 -14.18 -27.62
N THR A 15 10.00 -14.10 -26.62
CA THR A 15 9.79 -13.36 -25.35
C THR A 15 10.11 -11.86 -25.44
N GLN A 16 10.71 -11.37 -26.53
CA GLN A 16 10.83 -9.91 -26.78
C GLN A 16 9.49 -9.17 -26.92
N GLN A 17 8.36 -9.89 -26.97
CA GLN A 17 7.01 -9.33 -26.83
C GLN A 17 6.52 -9.26 -25.36
N VAL A 18 7.41 -9.55 -24.40
CA VAL A 18 7.18 -9.58 -22.94
C VAL A 18 8.09 -8.56 -22.23
N PHE A 19 8.47 -7.48 -22.92
CA PHE A 19 8.89 -6.24 -22.26
C PHE A 19 7.65 -5.53 -21.71
N GLY A 20 7.77 -4.87 -20.55
CA GLY A 20 6.67 -4.19 -19.88
C GLY A 20 6.01 -3.13 -20.78
N THR A 21 4.98 -3.55 -21.50
CA THR A 21 4.03 -2.68 -22.19
C THR A 21 3.00 -2.21 -21.17
N ALA A 22 2.19 -1.20 -21.50
CA ALA A 22 1.06 -0.80 -20.64
C ALA A 22 0.12 -1.98 -20.27
N ALA A 23 0.17 -3.09 -21.01
CA ALA A 23 -0.59 -4.31 -20.76
C ALA A 23 0.00 -5.23 -19.66
N ARG A 24 1.29 -5.09 -19.31
CA ARG A 24 1.96 -5.86 -18.24
C ARG A 24 3.03 -5.00 -17.54
N PRO A 25 2.63 -4.15 -16.57
CA PRO A 25 3.56 -3.30 -15.83
C PRO A 25 4.63 -4.12 -15.11
N ALA A 26 5.82 -3.53 -14.95
CA ALA A 26 6.89 -4.15 -14.18
C ALA A 26 6.52 -4.27 -12.68
N VAL A 27 7.08 -5.29 -12.01
CA VAL A 27 6.85 -5.53 -10.58
C VAL A 27 7.39 -4.34 -9.77
N MET A 28 6.55 -3.81 -8.90
CA MET A 28 6.85 -2.74 -7.94
C MET A 28 6.62 -3.29 -6.53
N PRO A 29 7.62 -3.87 -5.85
CA PRO A 29 7.49 -4.40 -4.49
C PRO A 29 6.90 -3.35 -3.54
N MET A 30 6.13 -3.79 -2.55
CA MET A 30 5.54 -2.86 -1.59
C MET A 30 5.38 -3.49 -0.21
N ASP A 31 5.54 -2.65 0.80
CA ASP A 31 5.20 -2.93 2.19
C ASP A 31 4.12 -1.95 2.65
N ALA A 32 3.17 -2.43 3.46
CA ALA A 32 2.09 -1.60 3.98
C ALA A 32 1.79 -1.98 5.43
N TRP A 33 1.66 -0.98 6.29
CA TRP A 33 1.34 -1.17 7.70
C TRP A 33 0.55 0.00 8.26
N ARG A 34 -0.02 -0.22 9.45
CA ARG A 34 -0.66 0.84 10.23
C ARG A 34 0.33 1.33 11.28
N ASP A 35 0.50 2.64 11.36
CA ASP A 35 1.31 3.34 12.35
C ASP A 35 0.42 4.32 13.12
N GLY A 36 -0.13 3.88 14.25
CA GLY A 36 -1.06 4.67 15.05
C GLY A 36 -2.33 5.07 14.28
N GLU A 37 -2.49 6.38 14.07
CA GLU A 37 -3.59 6.96 13.28
C GLU A 37 -3.25 7.10 11.79
N ASN A 38 -2.19 6.47 11.31
CA ASN A 38 -1.75 6.56 9.92
C ASN A 38 -1.65 5.19 9.27
N PHE A 39 -1.88 5.16 7.97
CA PHE A 39 -1.62 4.04 7.10
C PHE A 39 -0.44 4.40 6.20
N VAL A 40 0.63 3.62 6.29
CA VAL A 40 1.88 3.88 5.58
C VAL A 40 2.08 2.79 4.54
N VAL A 41 2.46 3.20 3.33
CA VAL A 41 2.80 2.30 2.24
C VAL A 41 4.13 2.71 1.64
N GLU A 42 5.02 1.77 1.41
CA GLU A 42 6.30 1.99 0.75
C GLU A 42 6.41 1.18 -0.53
N PHE A 43 7.01 1.77 -1.57
CA PHE A 43 7.28 1.13 -2.84
C PHE A 43 8.75 1.23 -3.22
N ASP A 44 9.34 0.10 -3.59
CA ASP A 44 10.71 0.05 -4.09
C ASP A 44 10.75 0.47 -5.56
N LEU A 45 11.23 1.69 -5.79
CA LEU A 45 11.31 2.33 -7.11
C LEU A 45 12.70 2.94 -7.36
N PRO A 46 13.81 2.18 -7.30
CA PRO A 46 15.15 2.76 -7.36
C PRO A 46 15.49 3.34 -8.73
N GLY A 47 16.03 4.56 -8.79
CA GLY A 47 16.46 5.17 -10.05
C GLY A 47 15.30 5.49 -11.00
N ILE A 48 14.16 5.87 -10.42
CA ILE A 48 13.09 6.60 -11.09
C ILE A 48 13.38 8.09 -10.91
N ASP A 49 13.05 8.88 -11.93
CA ASP A 49 13.08 10.33 -11.80
C ASP A 49 11.88 10.78 -10.97
N ALA A 50 12.08 11.63 -9.96
CA ALA A 50 10.98 12.08 -9.11
C ALA A 50 9.91 12.82 -9.93
N ASP A 51 10.33 13.49 -11.00
CA ASP A 51 9.43 14.23 -11.90
C ASP A 51 8.62 13.30 -12.82
N SER A 52 9.03 12.03 -12.99
CA SER A 52 8.28 11.02 -13.76
C SER A 52 7.34 10.18 -12.91
N LEU A 53 7.27 10.46 -11.60
CA LEU A 53 6.45 9.75 -10.65
C LEU A 53 5.07 10.41 -10.57
N ASP A 54 4.04 9.63 -10.87
CA ASP A 54 2.66 10.07 -10.97
C ASP A 54 1.81 9.28 -9.96
N ILE A 55 1.07 10.00 -9.12
CA ILE A 55 0.23 9.44 -8.07
C ILE A 55 -1.16 10.01 -8.23
N ASP A 56 -2.07 9.17 -8.71
CA ASP A 56 -3.46 9.52 -8.88
C ASP A 56 -4.31 8.91 -7.78
N ILE A 57 -5.33 9.66 -7.36
CA ILE A 57 -6.34 9.16 -6.44
C ILE A 57 -7.71 9.34 -7.07
N GLU A 58 -8.42 8.23 -7.26
CA GLU A 58 -9.80 8.24 -7.69
C GLU A 58 -10.67 7.55 -6.64
N ARG A 59 -11.51 8.33 -5.95
CA ARG A 59 -12.35 7.87 -4.83
C ARG A 59 -11.51 7.31 -3.68
N ASN A 60 -11.34 5.99 -3.65
CA ASN A 60 -10.55 5.26 -2.66
C ASN A 60 -9.46 4.40 -3.31
N VAL A 61 -9.17 4.62 -4.60
CA VAL A 61 -8.13 3.88 -5.32
C VAL A 61 -6.95 4.80 -5.55
N VAL A 62 -5.79 4.42 -5.00
CA VAL A 62 -4.52 5.08 -5.29
C VAL A 62 -3.83 4.33 -6.41
N THR A 63 -3.47 5.04 -7.47
CA THR A 63 -2.68 4.53 -8.59
C THR A 63 -1.31 5.18 -8.55
N VAL A 64 -0.27 4.38 -8.36
CA VAL A 64 1.13 4.82 -8.45
C VAL A 64 1.66 4.39 -9.80
N ARG A 65 2.12 5.35 -10.60
CA ARG A 65 2.75 5.15 -11.89
C ARG A 65 4.15 5.75 -11.87
N ALA A 66 5.10 5.02 -12.43
CA ALA A 66 6.48 5.48 -12.57
C ALA A 66 7.07 4.93 -13.86
N GLU A 67 8.02 5.64 -14.45
CA GLU A 67 8.72 5.18 -15.65
C GLU A 67 10.22 5.23 -15.47
N ARG A 68 10.88 4.10 -15.78
CA ARG A 68 12.34 4.03 -15.90
C ARG A 68 12.70 4.02 -17.38
N PRO A 69 13.54 4.96 -17.84
CA PRO A 69 13.89 5.06 -19.26
C PRO A 69 14.55 3.79 -19.78
N ALA A 70 14.31 3.54 -21.07
CA ALA A 70 14.96 2.48 -21.82
C ALA A 70 16.49 2.67 -21.83
N LEU A 71 17.22 1.59 -22.12
CA LEU A 71 18.66 1.66 -22.31
C LEU A 71 18.97 2.36 -23.64
N ASP A 72 20.11 3.06 -23.66
CA ASP A 72 20.68 3.58 -24.91
C ASP A 72 20.96 2.42 -25.87
N PRO A 73 20.37 2.41 -27.08
CA PRO A 73 20.54 1.32 -28.04
C PRO A 73 21.99 1.18 -28.55
N ASN A 74 22.81 2.21 -28.41
CA ASN A 74 24.21 2.20 -28.86
C ASN A 74 25.17 1.65 -27.80
N ARG A 75 24.69 1.35 -26.59
CA ARG A 75 25.53 0.85 -25.49
C ARG A 75 25.60 -0.68 -25.53
N GLU A 76 26.82 -1.22 -25.58
CA GLU A 76 27.03 -2.67 -25.42
C GLU A 76 26.79 -3.06 -23.95
N MET A 77 25.65 -3.70 -23.69
CA MET A 77 25.28 -4.16 -22.35
C MET A 77 25.84 -5.55 -22.10
N LEU A 78 26.61 -5.71 -21.02
CA LEU A 78 27.12 -7.00 -20.59
C LEU A 78 26.10 -7.80 -19.76
N ALA A 79 25.23 -7.11 -19.02
CA ALA A 79 24.13 -7.68 -18.23
C ALA A 79 22.96 -6.69 -18.10
N THR A 80 21.73 -7.21 -18.11
CA THR A 80 20.49 -6.43 -18.05
C THR A 80 19.44 -7.13 -17.19
N GLU A 81 19.58 -7.01 -15.87
CA GLU A 81 18.67 -7.68 -14.91
C GLU A 81 17.65 -6.69 -14.28
N ARG A 82 17.94 -5.39 -14.34
CA ARG A 82 17.09 -4.36 -13.75
C ARG A 82 15.81 -4.17 -14.60
N PRO A 83 14.61 -4.23 -14.00
CA PRO A 83 13.38 -3.96 -14.73
C PRO A 83 13.36 -2.52 -15.26
N ARG A 84 12.77 -2.30 -16.44
CA ARG A 84 12.68 -1.00 -17.10
C ARG A 84 11.32 -0.83 -17.77
N GLY A 85 11.01 0.40 -18.18
CA GLY A 85 9.71 0.77 -18.72
C GLY A 85 8.78 1.25 -17.62
N VAL A 86 7.48 0.98 -17.81
CA VAL A 86 6.42 1.48 -16.95
C VAL A 86 6.19 0.55 -15.76
N PHE A 87 6.20 1.12 -14.57
CA PHE A 87 5.76 0.54 -13.32
C PHE A 87 4.39 1.14 -13.00
N SER A 88 3.41 0.31 -12.68
CA SER A 88 2.08 0.77 -12.29
C SER A 88 1.52 -0.17 -11.24
N ARG A 89 1.00 0.39 -10.16
CA ARG A 89 0.37 -0.36 -9.07
C ARG A 89 -0.84 0.38 -8.55
N GLN A 90 -1.92 -0.35 -8.33
CA GLN A 90 -3.17 0.17 -7.77
C GLN A 90 -3.41 -0.41 -6.40
N LEU A 91 -3.87 0.44 -5.48
CA LEU A 91 -4.21 0.07 -4.11
C LEU A 91 -5.62 0.57 -3.81
N VAL A 92 -6.49 -0.34 -3.37
CA VAL A 92 -7.82 0.02 -2.88
C VAL A 92 -7.70 0.28 -1.39
N LEU A 93 -7.94 1.53 -1.00
CA LEU A 93 -7.94 1.99 0.37
C LEU A 93 -9.30 1.77 1.02
N GLY A 94 -9.29 1.57 2.33
CA GLY A 94 -10.51 1.51 3.13
C GLY A 94 -11.17 2.88 3.26
N GLU A 95 -12.49 2.90 3.42
CA GLU A 95 -13.28 4.13 3.63
C GLU A 95 -12.93 4.88 4.92
N ASN A 96 -12.17 4.25 5.81
CA ASN A 96 -11.69 4.83 7.05
C ASN A 96 -10.40 5.65 6.89
N LEU A 97 -9.87 5.78 5.68
CA LEU A 97 -8.68 6.59 5.38
C LEU A 97 -9.08 7.92 4.75
N ASP A 98 -8.40 8.99 5.14
CA ASP A 98 -8.59 10.35 4.63
C ASP A 98 -7.65 10.56 3.44
N THR A 99 -8.14 10.26 2.24
CA THR A 99 -7.37 10.35 0.99
C THR A 99 -7.09 11.78 0.56
N ASP A 100 -7.86 12.76 1.05
CA ASP A 100 -7.65 14.19 0.75
C ASP A 100 -6.39 14.74 1.42
N LYS A 101 -5.87 14.04 2.44
CA LYS A 101 -4.68 14.41 3.22
C LYS A 101 -3.52 13.43 3.04
N ILE A 102 -3.45 12.75 1.90
CA ILE A 102 -2.31 11.91 1.60
C ILE A 102 -1.03 12.78 1.50
N GLU A 103 0.07 12.26 2.03
CA GLU A 103 1.40 12.81 1.84
C GLU A 103 2.27 11.79 1.10
N ALA A 104 3.05 12.25 0.14
CA ALA A 104 3.98 11.41 -0.62
C ALA A 104 5.41 11.93 -0.46
N ALA A 105 6.36 11.03 -0.21
CA ALA A 105 7.77 11.35 -0.12
C ALA A 105 8.59 10.31 -0.88
N TYR A 106 9.48 10.75 -1.77
CA TYR A 106 10.40 9.88 -2.48
C TYR A 106 11.83 10.14 -2.02
N ARG A 107 12.46 9.13 -1.40
CA ARG A 107 13.83 9.24 -0.87
C ARG A 107 14.57 7.92 -1.08
N GLU A 108 15.82 8.03 -1.51
CA GLU A 108 16.73 6.87 -1.66
C GLU A 108 16.18 5.74 -2.55
N GLY A 109 15.29 6.06 -3.49
CA GLY A 109 14.67 5.06 -4.35
C GLY A 109 13.41 4.41 -3.78
N VAL A 110 12.93 4.85 -2.63
CA VAL A 110 11.69 4.37 -2.00
C VAL A 110 10.65 5.47 -2.02
N LEU A 111 9.47 5.17 -2.57
CA LEU A 111 8.30 6.03 -2.48
C LEU A 111 7.50 5.65 -1.23
N ARG A 112 7.35 6.57 -0.29
CA ARG A 112 6.52 6.44 0.90
C ARG A 112 5.24 7.26 0.75
N LEU A 113 4.10 6.62 0.92
CA LEU A 113 2.79 7.23 1.06
C LEU A 113 2.35 7.19 2.52
N HIS A 114 1.88 8.31 3.03
CA HIS A 114 1.38 8.46 4.38
C HIS A 114 -0.06 8.95 4.33
N ILE A 115 -0.99 8.11 4.79
CA ILE A 115 -2.43 8.36 4.66
C ILE A 115 -3.05 8.36 6.07
N PRO A 116 -3.54 9.51 6.56
CA PRO A 116 -4.14 9.57 7.88
C PRO A 116 -5.49 8.83 7.92
N VAL A 117 -5.84 8.30 9.09
CA VAL A 117 -7.16 7.72 9.35
C VAL A 117 -8.18 8.86 9.46
N ALA A 118 -9.30 8.72 8.76
CA ALA A 118 -10.37 9.71 8.77
C ALA A 118 -10.95 9.90 10.17
N GLU A 119 -11.12 11.16 10.59
CA GLU A 119 -11.71 11.52 11.89
C GLU A 119 -13.09 10.88 12.11
N LYS A 120 -13.89 10.76 11.04
CA LYS A 120 -15.21 10.11 11.07
C LYS A 120 -15.16 8.62 11.35
N ALA A 121 -14.02 7.98 11.08
CA ALA A 121 -13.82 6.56 11.31
C ALA A 121 -13.24 6.23 12.69
N LYS A 122 -12.95 7.25 13.52
CA LYS A 122 -12.57 7.03 14.92
C LYS A 122 -13.73 6.38 15.67
N PRO A 123 -13.47 5.32 16.47
CA PRO A 123 -14.54 4.55 17.12
C PRO A 123 -15.34 5.44 18.07
N ARG A 124 -16.64 5.57 17.82
CA ARG A 124 -17.57 6.29 18.71
C ARG A 124 -18.07 5.35 19.80
N LYS A 125 -17.88 5.73 21.06
CA LYS A 125 -18.46 5.01 22.20
C LYS A 125 -19.95 5.34 22.30
N ILE A 126 -20.81 4.35 22.09
CA ILE A 126 -22.25 4.51 22.30
C ILE A 126 -22.53 4.27 23.79
N SER A 127 -23.03 5.29 24.47
CA SER A 127 -23.55 5.10 25.84
C SER A 127 -24.96 4.55 25.75
N VAL A 128 -25.21 3.44 26.44
CA VAL A 128 -26.56 2.88 26.55
C VAL A 128 -27.33 3.68 27.59
N ASP A 129 -28.41 4.34 27.18
CA ASP A 129 -29.32 5.00 28.11
C ASP A 129 -30.06 3.95 28.93
N ARG A 130 -29.87 3.97 30.25
CA ARG A 130 -30.60 3.12 31.18
C ARG A 130 -31.85 3.87 31.60
N GLY A 131 -32.88 3.80 30.77
CA GLY A 131 -34.21 4.25 31.17
C GLY A 131 -34.68 3.45 32.39
N GLY A 132 -34.69 4.09 33.56
CA GLY A 132 -35.51 3.82 34.76
C GLY A 132 -35.68 2.41 35.33
N HIS A 133 -35.07 1.36 34.77
CA HIS A 133 -35.27 -0.01 35.21
C HIS A 133 -34.18 -0.43 36.18
N THR A 134 -34.61 -0.67 37.44
CA THR A 134 -33.81 -1.29 38.48
C THR A 134 -33.25 -2.62 37.98
N ALA A 135 -31.94 -2.80 38.12
CA ALA A 135 -31.26 -4.03 37.75
C ALA A 135 -31.91 -5.23 38.48
N ILE A 136 -32.01 -6.36 37.78
CA ILE A 136 -32.76 -7.57 38.18
C ILE A 136 -32.21 -8.22 39.47
N ASN A 137 -31.14 -7.67 40.08
CA ASN A 137 -30.46 -8.24 41.25
C ASN A 137 -30.66 -7.46 42.57
N ASP A 138 -31.57 -6.48 42.64
CA ASP A 138 -31.81 -5.71 43.88
C ASP A 138 -33.01 -6.21 44.72
N SER A 139 -33.34 -7.50 44.63
CA SER A 139 -34.31 -8.15 45.52
C SER A 139 -33.65 -8.50 46.86
N ALA A 140 -33.64 -7.51 47.75
CA ALA A 140 -33.90 -7.61 49.19
C ALA A 140 -33.63 -8.98 49.85
N VAL A 141 -32.40 -9.17 50.34
CA VAL A 141 -32.14 -10.13 51.42
C VAL A 141 -32.59 -9.50 52.74
N LYS A 142 -33.89 -9.58 53.05
CA LYS A 142 -34.38 -9.41 54.42
C LYS A 142 -33.91 -10.62 55.23
N ARG A 143 -32.80 -10.49 55.96
CA ARG A 143 -32.48 -11.37 57.08
C ARG A 143 -33.34 -10.93 58.26
N GLU A 144 -34.45 -11.63 58.51
CA GLU A 144 -35.05 -11.67 59.84
C GLU A 144 -34.06 -12.41 60.75
N VAL A 145 -33.48 -11.66 61.69
CA VAL A 145 -32.75 -12.22 62.83
C VAL A 145 -33.81 -12.66 63.81
N ILE A 146 -33.95 -13.98 63.98
CA ILE A 146 -34.78 -14.61 64.99
C ILE A 146 -34.02 -14.49 66.31
N ASP A 147 -34.67 -13.90 67.32
CA ASP A 147 -34.19 -13.76 68.70
C ASP A 147 -33.74 -15.10 69.31
N ALA A 148 -32.65 -15.06 70.08
CA ALA A 148 -32.28 -16.02 71.11
C ALA A 148 -31.50 -15.32 72.24
#